data_AF-A0A914G6G7-F1
#
_entry.id   AF-A0A914G6G7-F1
#
_cell.length_a   1.000
_cell.length_b   1.000
_cell.length_c   1.000
_cell.angle_alpha   90.00
_cell.angle_beta   90.00
_cell.angle_gamma   90.00
#
_symmetry.space_group_name_H-M   'P 1'
#
loop_
_entity.id
_entity.type
_entity.pdbx_description
1 polymer ?
#
loop_
_entity_poly.entity_id
_entity_poly.type
_entity_poly.pdbx_seq_one_letter_code
_entity_poly.pdbx_strand_id
1 'polypeptide(L)'
;MRMRGGGGGDIPVTPGTTTIAPCITAPNMGEGNAPLFVAAGVNFLFDPFGTKAPAGNCQMCAAGAQNYYAPAATPIAHTSDPREAIGSIRRSNCPNSCVCTAANECYTIATDDTILTFWPYCVGTTCATYAVLSGLGGATGLTSTTGGPGFLSDNQGDPDTFLPKPVTDPSYPQIARVGCNGCPVA
;
A
#
# COMPACT_ATOMS: atom_id res chain seq x y z
N MET A 1 40.26 10.94 -36.17
CA MET A 1 39.63 9.84 -35.41
C MET A 1 38.54 10.40 -34.54
N ARG A 2 37.30 9.92 -34.73
CA ARG A 2 36.16 10.16 -33.84
C ARG A 2 36.31 9.29 -32.59
N MET A 3 35.96 9.82 -31.41
CA MET A 3 35.09 9.14 -30.45
C MET A 3 34.45 10.20 -29.56
N ARG A 4 33.11 10.17 -29.57
CA ARG A 4 32.17 11.04 -28.86
C ARG A 4 31.77 10.25 -27.61
N GLY A 5 32.12 10.72 -26.42
CA GLY A 5 31.72 10.11 -25.15
C GLY A 5 30.23 10.33 -24.91
N GLY A 6 29.45 9.25 -24.92
CA GLY A 6 28.04 9.26 -24.57
C GLY A 6 27.88 9.17 -23.06
N GLY A 7 27.39 10.25 -22.45
CA GLY A 7 26.81 10.21 -21.11
C GLY A 7 25.44 9.55 -21.19
N GLY A 8 25.30 8.36 -20.59
CA GLY A 8 24.00 7.79 -20.27
C GLY A 8 23.42 8.58 -19.11
N GLY A 9 22.62 9.60 -19.42
CA GLY A 9 21.77 10.25 -18.43
C GLY A 9 20.59 9.33 -18.17
N ASP A 10 20.47 8.85 -16.94
CA ASP A 10 19.24 8.26 -16.44
C ASP A 10 18.12 9.29 -16.66
N ILE A 11 17.21 8.98 -17.58
CA ILE A 11 16.02 9.80 -17.81
C ILE A 11 15.21 9.72 -16.52
N PRO A 12 14.94 10.84 -15.82
CA PRO A 12 14.03 10.81 -14.69
C PRO A 12 12.66 10.40 -15.22
N VAL A 13 12.28 9.16 -14.95
CA VAL A 13 10.93 8.66 -15.24
C VAL A 13 10.00 9.46 -14.35
N THR A 14 9.31 10.42 -14.94
CA THR A 14 8.29 11.19 -14.25
C THR A 14 7.12 10.25 -13.99
N PRO A 15 6.73 9.98 -12.72
CA PRO A 15 5.61 9.10 -12.45
C PRO A 15 4.34 9.65 -13.11
N GLY A 16 3.73 8.84 -13.97
CA GLY A 16 2.41 9.17 -14.52
C GLY A 16 1.37 9.14 -13.40
N THR A 17 0.44 10.08 -13.43
CA THR A 17 -0.77 10.03 -12.59
C THR A 17 -1.90 9.37 -13.37
N THR A 18 -2.63 8.47 -12.72
CA THR A 18 -3.87 7.91 -13.29
C THR A 18 -5.05 8.46 -12.51
N THR A 19 -5.94 9.19 -13.21
CA THR A 19 -7.17 9.72 -12.62
C THR A 19 -8.19 8.61 -12.39
N ILE A 20 -8.78 8.59 -11.20
CA ILE A 20 -9.76 7.58 -10.80
C ILE A 20 -11.16 8.18 -10.89
N ALA A 21 -12.06 7.56 -11.66
CA ALA A 21 -13.47 7.96 -11.66
C ALA A 21 -14.11 7.64 -10.29
N PRO A 22 -15.10 8.40 -9.82
CA PRO A 22 -15.82 8.05 -8.60
C PRO A 22 -16.60 6.74 -8.80
N CYS A 23 -16.45 5.81 -7.86
CA CYS A 23 -17.27 4.61 -7.84
C CYS A 23 -18.73 4.98 -7.49
N ILE A 24 -19.69 4.58 -8.32
CA ILE A 24 -21.10 4.56 -7.96
C ILE A 24 -21.31 3.29 -7.15
N THR A 25 -21.10 3.37 -5.83
CA THR A 25 -21.28 2.22 -4.94
C THR A 25 -22.76 1.81 -4.93
N ALA A 26 -23.02 0.51 -5.01
CA ALA A 26 -24.29 -0.01 -4.48
C ALA A 26 -24.33 0.36 -2.99
N PRO A 27 -25.48 0.81 -2.45
CA PRO A 27 -25.61 1.07 -1.02
C PRO A 27 -25.16 -0.20 -0.27
N ASN A 28 -24.35 -0.02 0.77
CA ASN A 28 -23.83 -1.05 1.67
C ASN A 28 -22.47 -1.71 1.32
N MET A 29 -21.84 -1.45 0.17
CA MET A 29 -20.53 -2.08 -0.12
C MET A 29 -19.39 -1.62 0.81
N GLY A 30 -19.51 -0.42 1.40
CA GLY A 30 -18.52 0.15 2.33
C GLY A 30 -18.85 -0.01 3.82
N GLU A 31 -20.04 -0.50 4.18
CA GLU A 31 -20.41 -0.63 5.58
C GLU A 31 -19.66 -1.80 6.21
N GLY A 32 -18.89 -1.51 7.26
CA GLY A 32 -18.12 -2.53 7.99
C GLY A 32 -16.96 -3.16 7.22
N ASN A 33 -16.57 -2.62 6.06
CA ASN A 33 -15.49 -3.14 5.24
C ASN A 33 -14.42 -2.07 4.96
N ALA A 34 -13.16 -2.46 4.99
CA ALA A 34 -12.03 -1.58 4.69
C ALA A 34 -11.88 -1.38 3.17
N PRO A 35 -11.91 -0.14 2.68
CA PRO A 35 -11.71 0.13 1.26
C PRO A 35 -10.22 0.10 0.87
N LEU A 36 -9.93 -0.40 -0.33
CA LEU A 36 -8.65 -0.20 -1.01
C LEU A 36 -8.90 -0.19 -2.53
N PHE A 37 -8.57 0.92 -3.17
CA PHE A 37 -8.48 0.96 -4.63
C PHE A 37 -7.18 0.29 -5.08
N VAL A 38 -7.31 -0.65 -6.01
CA VAL A 38 -6.19 -1.38 -6.58
C VAL A 38 -6.14 -1.04 -8.07
N ALA A 39 -5.10 -0.32 -8.48
CA ALA A 39 -4.92 0.07 -9.88
C ALA A 39 -4.73 -1.16 -10.78
N ALA A 40 -5.08 -1.02 -12.06
CA ALA A 40 -4.82 -2.06 -13.04
C ALA A 40 -3.33 -2.42 -13.09
N GLY A 41 -3.02 -3.72 -13.12
CA GLY A 41 -1.64 -4.22 -13.17
C GLY A 41 -0.94 -4.37 -11.82
N VAL A 42 -1.58 -4.01 -10.70
CA VAL A 42 -1.10 -4.40 -9.37
C VAL A 42 -1.35 -5.89 -9.19
N ASN A 43 -0.27 -6.65 -9.03
CA ASN A 43 -0.32 -8.07 -8.68
C ASN A 43 0.23 -8.23 -7.27
N PHE A 44 -0.65 -8.54 -6.31
CA PHE A 44 -0.20 -8.88 -4.96
C PHE A 44 0.62 -10.16 -4.99
N LEU A 45 1.70 -10.17 -4.21
CA LEU A 45 2.42 -11.39 -3.91
C LEU A 45 1.49 -12.33 -3.15
N PHE A 46 1.40 -13.57 -3.62
CA PHE A 46 1.03 -14.70 -2.77
C PHE A 46 2.23 -15.03 -1.87
N ASP A 47 2.53 -14.11 -0.96
CA ASP A 47 3.42 -14.34 0.16
C ASP A 47 2.63 -15.16 1.21
N PRO A 48 3.25 -15.97 2.10
CA PRO A 48 2.56 -16.53 3.26
C PRO A 48 1.67 -15.54 4.03
N PHE A 49 1.90 -14.22 3.89
CA PHE A 49 1.22 -13.12 4.58
C PHE A 49 0.01 -12.48 3.88
N GLY A 50 -0.58 -13.04 2.81
CA GLY A 50 -1.80 -12.43 2.24
C GLY A 50 -2.59 -13.28 1.26
N THR A 51 -3.89 -13.47 1.56
CA THR A 51 -4.85 -14.19 0.71
C THR A 51 -6.28 -13.66 0.82
N LYS A 52 -6.51 -12.53 1.52
CA LYS A 52 -7.86 -12.08 1.82
C LYS A 52 -8.56 -11.57 0.57
N ALA A 53 -9.55 -12.34 0.13
CA ALA A 53 -10.40 -11.96 -0.98
C ALA A 53 -11.28 -10.75 -0.61
N PRO A 54 -11.58 -9.87 -1.58
CA PRO A 54 -12.54 -8.80 -1.35
C PRO A 54 -13.93 -9.37 -1.07
N ALA A 55 -14.63 -8.79 -0.09
CA ALA A 55 -16.04 -9.08 0.20
C ALA A 55 -16.97 -8.49 -0.88
N GLY A 56 -16.51 -7.46 -1.57
CA GLY A 56 -17.17 -6.84 -2.71
C GLY A 56 -16.22 -5.95 -3.48
N ASN A 57 -16.55 -5.65 -4.73
CA ASN A 57 -15.80 -4.70 -5.53
C ASN A 57 -16.72 -3.81 -6.37
N CYS A 58 -16.18 -2.66 -6.71
CA CYS A 58 -16.70 -1.74 -7.70
C CYS A 58 -15.66 -1.65 -8.81
N GLN A 59 -15.94 -2.31 -9.94
CA GLN A 59 -15.03 -2.34 -11.07
C GLN A 59 -15.02 -0.99 -11.80
N MET A 60 -13.82 -0.47 -12.04
CA MET A 60 -13.59 0.72 -12.88
C MET A 60 -12.68 0.31 -14.03
N CYS A 61 -13.30 -0.18 -15.10
CA CYS A 61 -12.68 -1.10 -16.08
C CYS A 61 -11.32 -0.68 -16.67
N ALA A 62 -10.94 0.61 -16.69
CA ALA A 62 -9.65 1.04 -17.21
C ALA A 62 -8.60 1.38 -16.13
N ALA A 63 -9.01 1.93 -14.99
CA ALA A 63 -8.08 2.43 -13.97
C ALA A 63 -7.75 1.38 -12.90
N GLY A 64 -8.67 0.43 -12.65
CA GLY A 64 -8.53 -0.56 -11.57
C GLY A 64 -9.87 -0.91 -10.93
N ALA A 65 -9.85 -1.37 -9.68
CA ALA A 65 -11.07 -1.67 -8.94
C ALA A 65 -11.00 -1.10 -7.53
N GLN A 66 -12.11 -0.50 -7.09
CA GLN A 66 -12.31 -0.21 -5.67
C GLN A 66 -12.76 -1.51 -5.00
N ASN A 67 -11.94 -2.07 -4.13
CA ASN A 67 -12.23 -3.29 -3.41
C ASN A 67 -12.59 -2.97 -1.96
N TYR A 68 -13.42 -3.83 -1.37
CA TYR A 68 -13.84 -3.75 0.02
C TYR A 68 -13.51 -5.07 0.70
N TYR A 69 -12.78 -5.01 1.81
CA TYR A 69 -12.29 -6.17 2.52
C TYR A 69 -12.89 -6.22 3.91
N ALA A 70 -13.32 -7.40 4.34
CA ALA A 70 -13.69 -7.60 5.74
C ALA A 70 -12.50 -7.22 6.63
N PRO A 71 -12.72 -6.61 7.81
CA PRO A 71 -11.63 -6.30 8.72
C PRO A 71 -10.96 -7.57 9.26
N ALA A 72 -9.69 -7.46 9.61
CA ALA A 72 -9.01 -8.42 10.47
C ALA A 72 -9.65 -8.42 11.86
N ALA A 73 -9.62 -9.57 12.54
CA ALA A 73 -10.15 -9.69 13.88
C ALA A 73 -9.27 -8.99 14.92
N THR A 74 -7.98 -8.82 14.63
CA THR A 74 -7.03 -8.21 15.56
C THR A 74 -6.33 -6.98 14.97
N PRO A 75 -5.95 -6.01 15.82
CA PRO A 75 -5.19 -4.85 15.38
C PRO A 75 -3.68 -5.15 15.27
N ILE A 76 -3.20 -6.32 15.68
CA ILE A 76 -1.76 -6.63 15.68
C ILE A 76 -1.44 -7.49 14.46
N ALA A 77 -0.91 -6.87 13.42
CA ALA A 77 -0.48 -7.58 12.23
C ALA A 77 0.60 -8.63 12.55
N HIS A 78 0.68 -9.69 11.74
CA HIS A 78 1.68 -10.78 11.82
C HIS A 78 1.61 -11.75 13.01
N THR A 79 0.76 -11.51 14.03
CA THR A 79 0.70 -12.39 15.22
C THR A 79 -0.55 -13.27 15.30
N SER A 80 -1.65 -12.93 14.61
CA SER A 80 -2.95 -13.62 14.74
C SER A 80 -3.24 -14.63 13.63
N ASP A 81 -3.18 -14.22 12.36
CA ASP A 81 -3.29 -15.10 11.19
C ASP A 81 -2.84 -14.32 9.96
N PRO A 82 -1.77 -14.73 9.26
CA PRO A 82 -1.32 -14.05 8.04
C PRO A 82 -2.38 -14.00 6.92
N ARG A 83 -3.42 -14.85 6.98
CA ARG A 83 -4.54 -14.83 6.02
C ARG A 83 -5.46 -13.63 6.16
N GLU A 84 -5.35 -12.86 7.24
CA GLU A 84 -6.14 -11.64 7.44
C GLU A 84 -5.65 -10.46 6.61
N ALA A 85 -4.45 -10.52 6.03
CA ALA A 85 -3.96 -9.50 5.11
C ALA A 85 -4.51 -9.71 3.68
N ILE A 86 -4.70 -8.58 2.99
CA ILE A 86 -5.15 -8.53 1.60
C ILE A 86 -4.10 -9.11 0.66
N GLY A 87 -2.84 -8.77 0.91
CA GLY A 87 -1.72 -9.09 0.03
C GLY A 87 -0.57 -8.13 0.26
N SER A 88 0.56 -8.43 -0.39
CA SER A 88 1.77 -7.63 -0.25
C SER A 88 2.32 -7.22 -1.62
N ILE A 89 3.06 -6.12 -1.65
CA ILE A 89 3.88 -5.71 -2.79
C ILE A 89 5.29 -5.37 -2.33
N ARG A 90 6.23 -5.49 -3.25
CA ARG A 90 7.60 -4.99 -3.15
C ARG A 90 7.99 -4.38 -4.49
N ARG A 91 9.12 -3.70 -4.54
CA ARG A 91 9.55 -3.01 -5.76
C ARG A 91 9.82 -3.96 -6.94
N SER A 92 10.27 -5.20 -6.69
CA SER A 92 10.50 -6.19 -7.75
C SER A 92 9.23 -6.72 -8.45
N ASN A 93 8.07 -6.78 -7.80
CA ASN A 93 6.78 -7.16 -8.46
C ASN A 93 5.87 -5.97 -8.74
N CYS A 94 6.19 -4.80 -8.18
CA CYS A 94 5.51 -3.54 -8.40
C CYS A 94 6.54 -2.42 -8.63
N PRO A 95 7.21 -2.39 -9.81
CA PRO A 95 8.15 -1.33 -10.12
C PRO A 95 7.46 0.04 -10.06
N ASN A 96 8.17 1.05 -9.55
CA ASN A 96 7.61 2.38 -9.30
C ASN A 96 6.28 2.30 -8.51
N SER A 97 6.24 1.42 -7.51
CA SER A 97 5.10 1.26 -6.59
C SER A 97 4.72 2.62 -6.02
N CYS A 98 3.43 2.92 -6.03
CA CYS A 98 2.89 4.10 -5.39
C CYS A 98 1.66 3.74 -4.55
N VAL A 99 1.65 4.20 -3.31
CA VAL A 99 0.51 4.08 -2.41
C VAL A 99 0.11 5.44 -1.91
N CYS A 100 -1.19 5.71 -1.88
CA CYS A 100 -1.72 7.02 -1.52
C CYS A 100 -2.74 6.91 -0.39
N THR A 101 -2.65 7.83 0.56
CA THR A 101 -3.64 8.02 1.63
C THR A 101 -4.93 8.59 1.05
N ALA A 102 -6.01 8.61 1.85
CA ALA A 102 -7.26 9.26 1.47
C ALA A 102 -7.10 10.77 1.20
N ALA A 103 -6.11 11.41 1.84
CA ALA A 103 -5.78 12.83 1.67
C ALA A 103 -4.94 13.12 0.41
N ASN A 104 -4.77 12.15 -0.50
CA ASN A 104 -3.93 12.25 -1.70
C ASN A 104 -2.42 12.42 -1.42
N GLU A 105 -1.96 12.12 -0.21
CA GLU A 105 -0.52 12.02 0.07
C GLU A 105 -0.02 10.67 -0.43
N CYS A 106 0.99 10.68 -1.29
CA CYS A 106 1.49 9.48 -1.95
C CYS A 106 2.93 9.16 -1.54
N TYR A 107 3.23 7.87 -1.57
CA TYR A 107 4.50 7.31 -1.13
C TYR A 107 4.95 6.19 -2.06
N THR A 108 6.26 6.00 -2.14
CA THR A 108 6.89 4.90 -2.88
C THR A 108 7.69 4.03 -1.95
N ILE A 109 7.75 2.73 -2.26
CA ILE A 109 8.64 1.79 -1.57
C ILE A 109 10.10 2.20 -1.82
N ALA A 110 10.85 2.46 -0.75
CA ALA A 110 12.18 3.06 -0.83
C ALA A 110 13.22 2.09 -1.44
N THR A 111 13.21 0.82 -1.02
CA THR A 111 14.20 -0.20 -1.40
C THR A 111 13.51 -1.52 -1.76
N ASP A 112 14.21 -2.43 -2.44
CA ASP A 112 13.70 -3.77 -2.73
C ASP A 112 13.53 -4.64 -1.47
N ASP A 113 14.18 -4.26 -0.36
CA ASP A 113 14.09 -4.96 0.92
C ASP A 113 12.81 -4.63 1.69
N THR A 114 12.09 -3.57 1.30
CA THR A 114 10.80 -3.23 1.91
C THR A 114 9.67 -4.03 1.26
N ILE A 115 8.98 -4.83 2.07
CA ILE A 115 7.70 -5.46 1.72
C ILE A 115 6.58 -4.67 2.40
N LEU A 116 5.64 -4.21 1.58
CA LEU A 116 4.44 -3.51 2.00
C LEU A 116 3.25 -4.46 2.00
N THR A 117 2.66 -4.71 3.16
CA THR A 117 1.50 -5.58 3.33
C THR A 117 0.26 -4.75 3.69
N PHE A 118 -0.87 -5.03 3.03
CA PHE A 118 -2.12 -4.31 3.25
C PHE A 118 -3.00 -5.03 4.28
N TRP A 119 -3.28 -4.37 5.40
CA TRP A 119 -4.02 -4.92 6.53
C TRP A 119 -5.34 -4.16 6.74
N PRO A 120 -6.51 -4.79 6.52
CA PRO A 120 -7.80 -4.15 6.73
C PRO A 120 -8.19 -4.20 8.21
N TYR A 121 -8.55 -3.10 8.83
CA TYR A 121 -9.00 -3.07 10.23
C TYR A 121 -10.02 -1.96 10.49
N CYS A 122 -10.88 -2.12 11.49
CA CYS A 122 -11.87 -1.11 11.88
C CYS A 122 -11.65 -0.61 13.30
N VAL A 123 -11.79 0.70 13.49
CA VAL A 123 -11.89 1.36 14.80
C VAL A 123 -13.35 1.77 14.99
N GLY A 124 -14.06 1.05 15.85
CA GLY A 124 -15.51 1.18 15.93
C GLY A 124 -16.16 0.83 14.59
N THR A 125 -16.91 1.77 14.01
CA THR A 125 -17.57 1.60 12.70
C THR A 125 -16.73 2.07 11.52
N THR A 126 -15.56 2.65 11.76
CA THR A 126 -14.71 3.23 10.71
C THR A 126 -13.65 2.23 10.31
N CYS A 127 -13.67 1.79 9.06
CA CYS A 127 -12.75 0.80 8.52
C CYS A 127 -11.77 1.42 7.53
N ALA A 128 -10.50 1.04 7.66
CA ALA A 128 -9.42 1.51 6.79
C ALA A 128 -8.46 0.36 6.45
N THR A 129 -7.75 0.52 5.34
CA THR A 129 -6.63 -0.35 5.01
C THR A 129 -5.34 0.30 5.49
N TYR A 130 -4.55 -0.42 6.27
CA TYR A 130 -3.29 0.04 6.82
C TYR A 130 -2.12 -0.62 6.11
N ALA A 131 -1.01 0.11 6.00
CA ALA A 131 0.23 -0.37 5.42
C ALA A 131 1.17 -0.86 6.52
N VAL A 132 1.42 -2.18 6.52
CA VAL A 132 2.38 -2.83 7.40
C VAL A 132 3.69 -3.01 6.64
N LEU A 133 4.78 -2.51 7.21
CA LEU A 133 6.09 -2.48 6.62
C LEU A 133 6.94 -3.58 7.25
N SER A 134 7.53 -4.41 6.41
CA SER A 134 8.52 -5.39 6.83
C SER A 134 9.76 -5.23 5.95
N GLY A 135 10.94 -5.33 6.56
CA GLY A 135 12.19 -5.23 5.82
C GLY A 135 13.37 -5.78 6.60
N LEU A 136 14.42 -6.15 5.87
CA LEU A 136 15.65 -6.72 6.43
C LEU A 136 16.64 -5.59 6.76
N GLY A 137 16.43 -4.92 7.90
CA GLY A 137 17.39 -3.93 8.42
C GLY A 137 16.97 -2.47 8.27
N GLY A 138 17.67 -1.63 9.04
CA GLY A 138 17.22 -0.30 9.43
C GLY A 138 16.97 0.68 8.29
N ALA A 139 15.90 1.48 8.46
CA ALA A 139 15.39 2.51 7.54
C ALA A 139 14.73 2.00 6.23
N THR A 140 14.25 0.76 6.19
CA THR A 140 13.36 0.29 5.13
C THR A 140 11.93 0.81 5.35
N GLY A 141 11.28 1.27 4.28
CA GLY A 141 9.93 1.79 4.37
C GLY A 141 9.43 2.53 3.14
N LEU A 142 8.57 3.52 3.38
CA LEU A 142 7.90 4.35 2.39
C LEU A 142 8.50 5.76 2.38
N THR A 143 8.83 6.26 1.20
CA THR A 143 9.28 7.64 1.00
C THR A 143 8.16 8.47 0.37
N SER A 144 7.91 9.67 0.90
CA SER A 144 6.92 10.58 0.33
C SER A 144 7.30 11.02 -1.10
N THR A 145 6.33 11.04 -2.02
CA THR A 145 6.55 11.55 -3.38
C THR A 145 6.64 13.08 -3.45
N THR A 146 6.26 13.77 -2.39
CA THR A 146 6.26 15.25 -2.30
C THR A 146 7.36 15.78 -1.39
N GLY A 147 8.27 14.92 -0.90
CA GLY A 147 9.37 15.31 -0.02
C GLY A 147 9.00 15.48 1.46
N GLY A 148 7.79 15.06 1.85
CA GLY A 148 7.38 14.98 3.26
C GLY A 148 8.03 13.82 4.03
N PRO A 149 7.70 13.66 5.32
CA PRO A 149 8.19 12.53 6.11
C PRO A 149 7.70 11.21 5.54
N GLY A 150 8.58 10.20 5.57
CA GLY A 150 8.26 8.83 5.20
C GLY A 150 7.77 8.00 6.38
N PHE A 151 7.47 6.73 6.11
CA PHE A 151 7.16 5.73 7.14
C PHE A 151 8.25 4.67 7.15
N LEU A 152 8.68 4.24 8.33
CA LEU A 152 9.76 3.26 8.51
C LEU A 152 9.23 2.04 9.26
N SER A 153 9.66 0.84 8.87
CA SER A 153 9.30 -0.40 9.57
C SER A 153 9.72 -0.39 11.03
N ASP A 154 10.87 0.21 11.35
CA ASP A 154 11.42 0.25 12.70
C ASP A 154 10.50 1.00 13.69
N ASN A 155 9.66 1.91 13.19
CA ASN A 155 8.72 2.66 14.02
C ASN A 155 7.43 1.89 14.35
N GLN A 156 7.19 0.76 13.65
CA GLN A 156 5.99 -0.07 13.82
C GLN A 156 6.12 -1.09 14.95
N GLY A 157 7.33 -1.31 15.47
CA GLY A 157 7.59 -2.08 16.69
C GLY A 157 7.46 -1.23 17.94
N ASP A 158 6.99 -1.84 19.02
CA ASP A 158 7.04 -1.29 20.37
C ASP A 158 8.46 -1.50 20.95
N PRO A 159 9.15 -0.43 21.37
CA PRO A 159 10.56 -0.52 21.77
C PRO A 159 10.77 -1.26 23.10
N ASP A 160 9.73 -1.36 23.94
CA ASP A 160 9.83 -1.96 25.27
C ASP A 160 9.50 -3.46 25.22
N THR A 161 8.53 -3.85 24.38
CA THR A 161 8.04 -5.22 24.28
C THR A 161 8.60 -5.99 23.09
N PHE A 162 9.21 -5.30 22.11
CA PHE A 162 9.65 -5.86 20.82
C PHE A 162 8.51 -6.52 20.02
N LEU A 163 7.26 -6.20 20.34
CA LEU A 163 6.08 -6.66 19.61
C LEU A 163 5.61 -5.60 18.62
N PRO A 164 4.90 -5.98 17.54
CA PRO A 164 4.27 -5.00 16.66
C PRO A 164 3.25 -4.16 17.44
N LYS A 165 3.26 -2.85 17.22
CA LYS A 165 2.19 -1.95 17.68
C LYS A 165 0.87 -2.27 16.97
N PRO A 166 -0.29 -1.87 17.54
CA PRO A 166 -1.56 -1.88 16.81
C PRO A 166 -1.45 -1.14 15.47
N VAL A 167 -2.05 -1.68 14.41
CA VAL A 167 -2.11 -1.02 13.08
C VAL A 167 -2.82 0.34 13.12
N THR A 168 -3.53 0.65 14.20
CA THR A 168 -4.15 1.95 14.44
C THR A 168 -3.16 3.01 14.95
N ASP A 169 -1.93 2.63 15.28
CA ASP A 169 -0.85 3.54 15.66
C ASP A 169 -0.43 4.41 14.46
N PRO A 170 -0.08 5.69 14.65
CA PRO A 170 0.33 6.59 13.55
C PRO A 170 1.55 6.13 12.74
N SER A 171 2.34 5.17 13.25
CA SER A 171 3.44 4.54 12.49
C SER A 171 2.97 3.68 11.31
N TYR A 172 1.68 3.35 11.24
CA TYR A 172 1.06 2.64 10.12
C TYR A 172 0.22 3.60 9.27
N PRO A 173 0.63 3.90 8.02
CA PRO A 173 -0.17 4.77 7.17
C PRO A 173 -1.47 4.10 6.75
N GLN A 174 -2.56 4.87 6.75
CA GLN A 174 -3.81 4.46 6.11
C GLN A 174 -3.70 4.64 4.60
N ILE A 175 -3.81 3.54 3.86
CA ILE A 175 -3.72 3.52 2.41
C ILE A 175 -5.12 3.40 1.82
N ALA A 176 -5.48 4.35 0.96
CA ALA A 176 -6.72 4.32 0.20
C ALA A 176 -6.52 3.71 -1.19
N ARG A 177 -5.33 3.85 -1.77
CA ARG A 177 -5.07 3.51 -3.17
C ARG A 177 -3.66 2.93 -3.35
N VAL A 178 -3.52 1.92 -4.19
CA VAL A 178 -2.23 1.31 -4.57
C VAL A 178 -2.12 1.18 -6.09
N GLY A 179 -0.95 1.47 -6.63
CA GLY A 179 -0.61 1.33 -8.05
C GLY A 179 0.84 0.92 -8.28
N CYS A 180 1.10 0.31 -9.43
CA CYS A 180 2.44 0.07 -9.96
C CYS A 180 2.64 0.93 -11.19
N ASN A 181 3.84 1.45 -11.43
CA ASN A 181 4.15 2.33 -12.57
C ASN A 181 3.45 3.69 -12.59
N GLY A 182 3.02 4.18 -11.42
CA GLY A 182 2.36 5.48 -11.30
C GLY A 182 1.47 5.57 -10.08
N CYS A 183 1.17 6.81 -9.67
CA CYS A 183 0.28 7.05 -8.55
C CYS A 183 -1.18 7.08 -9.01
N PRO A 184 -2.03 6.21 -8.45
CA PRO A 184 -3.47 6.32 -8.64
C PRO A 184 -3.96 7.49 -7.78
N VAL A 185 -4.31 8.61 -8.41
CA VAL A 185 -4.81 9.82 -7.75
C VAL A 185 -6.25 10.07 -8.19
N ALA A 186 -7.10 10.49 -7.26
CA ALA A 186 -8.47 10.88 -7.58
C ALA A 186 -8.51 12.30 -8.16
#